data_AF-A0A1Y5HSM9-F1
#
_entry.id   AF-A0A1Y5HSM9-F1
#
_cell.length_a   1.000
_cell.length_b   1.000
_cell.length_c   1.000
_cell.angle_alpha   90.00
_cell.angle_beta   90.00
_cell.angle_gamma   90.00
#
_symmetry.space_group_name_H-M   'P 1'
#
loop_
_entity.id
_entity.type
_entity.pdbx_description
1 polymer ?
#
loop_
_entity_poly.entity_id
_entity_poly.type
_entity_poly.pdbx_seq_one_letter_code
_entity_poly.pdbx_strand_id
1 'polypeptide(L)' 'MVATIGAFLFGFSQLIFVYNIIQCMRQRGIPASPQVWEEAEGLEWTVDSPAPYHTFQTPPVIK' A
#
# COMPACT_ATOMS: atom_id res chain seq x y z
N MET A 1 -12.41 -1.94 33.02
CA MET A 1 -11.06 -2.53 33.04
C MET A 1 -10.70 -3.16 31.68
N VAL A 2 -11.52 -4.05 31.11
CA VAL A 2 -11.28 -4.67 29.79
C VAL A 2 -11.09 -3.64 28.68
N ALA A 3 -11.94 -2.61 28.61
CA ALA A 3 -11.81 -1.54 27.61
C ALA A 3 -10.49 -0.77 27.73
N THR A 4 -10.00 -0.53 28.94
CA THR A 4 -8.72 0.17 29.19
C THR A 4 -7.54 -0.68 28.72
N ILE A 5 -7.56 -1.99 28.99
CA ILE A 5 -6.54 -2.92 28.49
C ILE A 5 -6.55 -2.95 26.96
N GLY A 6 -7.74 -3.01 26.34
CA GLY A 6 -7.90 -2.93 24.89
C GLY A 6 -7.35 -1.63 24.31
N ALA A 7 -7.57 -0.49 24.97
CA ALA A 7 -7.06 0.80 24.54
C ALA A 7 -5.52 0.86 24.56
N PHE A 8 -4.87 0.30 25.58
CA PHE A 8 -3.40 0.22 25.62
C PHE A 8 -2.83 -0.73 24.57
N LEU A 9 -3.48 -1.88 24.32
CA LEU A 9 -3.09 -2.79 23.25
C LEU A 9 -3.21 -2.14 21.87
N PHE A 10 -4.31 -1.42 21.62
CA PHE A 10 -4.50 -0.66 20.39
C PHE A 10 -3.47 0.49 20.25
N GLY A 11 -3.13 1.17 21.35
CA GLY A 11 -2.06 2.16 21.35
C GLY A 11 -0.71 1.55 20.96
N PHE A 12 -0.38 0.38 21.50
CA PHE A 12 0.86 -0.32 21.17
C PHE A 12 0.89 -0.82 19.71
N SER A 13 -0.25 -1.24 19.14
CA SER A 13 -0.31 -1.66 17.73
C SER A 13 0.02 -0.51 16.76
N GLN A 14 -0.20 0.76 17.16
CA GLN A 14 0.21 1.91 16.36
C GLN A 14 1.73 1.99 16.18
N LEU A 15 2.53 1.53 17.16
CA LEU A 15 4.00 1.50 17.02
C LEU A 15 4.43 0.53 15.91
N ILE A 16 3.77 -0.62 15.80
CA ILE A 16 4.00 -1.59 14.72
C ILE A 16 3.62 -0.97 13.36
N PHE A 17 2.50 -0.26 13.29
CA PHE A 17 2.07 0.43 12.07
C PHE A 17 3.08 1.48 11.60
N VAL A 18 3.55 2.36 12.52
CA VAL A 18 4.57 3.37 12.21
C VAL A 18 5.89 2.71 11.79
N TYR A 19 6.29 1.64 12.48
CA TYR A 19 7.48 0.88 12.09
C TYR A 19 7.39 0.37 10.65
N ASN A 20 6.25 -0.22 10.26
CA ASN A 20 6.03 -0.70 8.89
C ASN A 20 6.09 0.44 7.87
N ILE A 21 5.45 1.58 8.13
CA ILE A 21 5.55 2.77 7.27
C ILE A 21 7.00 3.18 7.06
N ILE A 22 7.79 3.26 8.14
CA ILE A 22 9.20 3.64 8.05
C ILE A 22 10.00 2.62 7.23
N GLN A 23 9.75 1.32 7.37
CA GLN A 23 10.42 0.32 6.53
C GLN A 23 10.06 0.47 5.05
N CYS A 24 8.78 0.71 4.73
CA CYS A 24 8.31 0.93 3.36
C CYS A 24 8.90 2.21 2.75
N MET A 25 8.92 3.32 3.49
CA MET A 25 9.52 4.59 3.03
C MET A 25 11.02 4.45 2.75
N ARG A 26 11.72 3.61 3.52
CA ARG A 26 13.13 3.29 3.31
C ARG A 26 13.37 2.27 2.19
N GLN A 27 12.32 1.92 1.44
CA GLN A 27 12.33 0.99 0.30
C GLN A 27 13.00 -0.35 0.64
N ARG A 28 12.77 -0.84 1.87
CA ARG A 28 13.28 -2.15 2.29
C ARG A 28 12.32 -3.24 1.84
N GLY A 29 12.73 -4.07 0.89
CA GLY A 29 11.94 -5.20 0.41
C GLY A 29 12.02 -5.38 -1.11
N ILE A 30 11.16 -6.23 -1.64
CA ILE A 30 10.98 -6.43 -3.08
C ILE A 30 10.05 -5.32 -3.60
N PRO A 31 10.37 -4.65 -4.73
CA PRO A 31 9.46 -3.71 -5.35
C PRO A 31 8.09 -4.33 -5.62
N ALA A 32 7.04 -3.59 -5.33
CA ALA A 32 5.67 -4.00 -5.62
C ALA A 32 5.45 -4.15 -7.13
N SER A 33 4.73 -5.20 -7.53
CA SER A 33 4.19 -5.32 -8.89
C SER A 33 3.11 -4.26 -9.14
N PRO A 34 2.76 -3.97 -10.41
CA PRO A 34 1.61 -3.12 -10.76
C PRO A 34 0.30 -3.59 -10.11
N GLN A 35 0.08 -4.91 -10.05
CA GLN A 35 -1.09 -5.54 -9.44
C GLN A 35 -0.64 -6.33 -8.19
N VAL A 36 -0.80 -5.71 -7.01
CA VAL A 36 -0.37 -6.31 -5.72
C VAL A 36 -1.46 -7.10 -5.00
N TRP A 37 -2.73 -6.85 -5.32
CA TRP A 37 -3.86 -7.54 -4.71
C TRP A 37 -4.42 -8.57 -5.67
N GLU A 38 -4.91 -9.66 -5.09
CA GLU A 38 -5.71 -10.64 -5.83
C GLU A 38 -7.01 -9.97 -6.28
N GLU A 39 -7.45 -10.26 -7.51
CA GLU A 39 -8.69 -9.73 -8.10
C GLU A 39 -8.75 -8.19 -8.22
N ALA A 40 -7.59 -7.51 -8.16
CA ALA A 40 -7.54 -6.08 -8.39
C ALA A 40 -7.86 -5.78 -9.86
N GLU A 41 -9.04 -5.23 -10.11
CA GLU A 41 -9.51 -4.81 -11.43
C GLU A 41 -9.49 -3.28 -11.54
N GLY A 42 -9.21 -2.76 -12.73
CA GLY A 42 -9.10 -1.31 -12.97
C GLY A 42 -7.83 -0.93 -13.71
N LEU A 43 -7.82 0.30 -14.26
CA LEU A 43 -6.68 0.82 -15.02
C LEU A 43 -5.49 1.14 -14.10
N GLU A 44 -5.74 1.46 -12.84
CA GLU A 44 -4.73 1.73 -11.82
C GLU A 44 -3.76 0.56 -11.61
N TRP A 45 -4.19 -0.68 -11.83
CA TRP A 45 -3.37 -1.90 -11.70
C TRP A 45 -2.55 -2.23 -12.95
N THR A 46 -2.72 -1.43 -14.01
CA THR A 46 -1.91 -1.54 -15.24
C THR A 46 -0.72 -0.59 -15.25
N VAL A 47 -0.61 0.26 -14.21
CA VAL A 47 0.43 1.28 -14.07
C VAL A 47 1.60 0.73 -13.25
N ASP A 48 2.82 0.97 -13.71
CA ASP A 48 4.03 0.55 -12.99
C ASP A 48 4.12 1.14 -11.57
N SER A 49 4.82 0.43 -10.69
CA SER A 49 5.18 0.90 -9.35
C SER A 49 6.70 1.01 -9.24
N PRO A 50 7.28 2.21 -9.02
CA PRO A 50 6.61 3.50 -8.80
C PRO A 50 5.90 4.06 -10.03
N ALA A 51 4.82 4.80 -9.82
CA ALA A 51 4.04 5.39 -10.91
C ALA A 51 4.90 6.38 -11.73
N PRO A 52 4.86 6.29 -13.08
CA PRO A 52 5.51 7.27 -13.94
C PRO A 52 4.82 8.64 -13.84
N TYR A 53 5.53 9.71 -14.21
CA TYR A 53 5.01 11.07 -14.16
C TYR A 53 3.75 11.27 -15.02
N HIS A 54 3.70 10.61 -16.17
CA HIS A 54 2.50 10.54 -17.02
C HIS A 54 1.94 9.12 -16.98
N THR A 55 0.79 8.96 -16.33
CA THR A 55 0.16 7.66 -16.08
C THR A 55 -0.14 6.89 -17.36
N PHE A 56 -0.68 7.57 -18.38
CA PHE A 56 -0.96 6.98 -19.69
C PHE A 56 -0.52 7.96 -20.79
N GLN A 57 0.48 7.58 -21.58
CA GLN A 57 0.85 8.35 -22.78
C GLN A 57 -0.11 8.08 -23.94
N THR A 58 -0.56 6.82 -24.05
CA THR A 58 -1.60 6.38 -24.99
C THR A 58 -2.88 6.08 -24.22
N PRO A 59 -4.05 6.57 -24.68
CA PRO A 59 -5.31 6.27 -24.00
C PRO A 59 -5.56 4.75 -23.94
N PRO A 60 -5.88 4.20 -22.75
CA PRO A 60 -6.22 2.79 -22.63
C PRO A 60 -7.59 2.53 -23.26
N VAL A 61 -7.72 1.36 -23.91
CA VAL A 61 -8.99 0.93 -24.49
C VAL A 61 -9.80 0.23 -23.40
N ILE A 62 -10.93 0.82 -23.02
CA ILE A 62 -11.89 0.23 -22.08
C ILE A 62 -12.78 -0.75 -22.88
N LYS A 63 -12.96 -1.97 -22.37
CA LYS A 63 -13.89 -2.96 -22.92
C LYS A 63 -15.16 -3.01 -22.09
#